data_AF-A0A8B9Z0V8-F1
#
_entry.id   AF-A0A8B9Z0V8-F1
#
_cell.length_a   1.000
_cell.length_b   1.000
_cell.length_c   1.000
_cell.angle_alpha   90.00
_cell.angle_beta   90.00
_cell.angle_gamma   90.00
#
_symmetry.space_group_name_H-M   'P 1'
#
loop_
_entity.id
_entity.type
_entity.pdbx_description
1 polymer ?
#
loop_
_entity_poly.entity_id
_entity_poly.type
_entity_poly.pdbx_seq_one_letter_code
_entity_poly.pdbx_strand_id
1 'polypeptide(L)'
;TTAVLNVPKNTAQSPVILPPHGVPHNFGVKTKPVGSHILQVVLLGIYLSSGPERQQATAARDGGRVSAALMQERLLEAKASGPRLCVDLGVADCMTEKETSRLASQIRRLYGANRRAKKPFWLCLTEFVVGSLIYKECFRMNDGFSNYLMDTTEESYLDLFPLDAIVYLTPDSENVLEDIDPNKVYVLGGLVDESIHKKLTLQRAQEQSLQTARLPIREYMVKTTNTKNYHSETLAVNQVFDVLSTYYETRSWPAALKAGVSSGKGYALPDAVK
;
A
#
# COMPACT_ATOMS: atom_id res chain seq x y z
N THR A 1 41.16 55.90 20.70
CA THR A 1 40.63 54.56 21.01
C THR A 1 41.80 53.58 20.91
N THR A 2 42.55 53.44 22.02
CA THR A 2 42.73 52.19 22.79
C THR A 2 43.90 51.36 22.24
N ALA A 3 45.13 51.59 22.70
CA ALA A 3 45.79 51.05 23.91
C ALA A 3 46.44 49.67 23.69
N VAL A 4 47.76 49.66 23.90
CA VAL A 4 48.70 48.54 23.97
C VAL A 4 48.51 47.80 25.31
N LEU A 5 48.68 46.47 25.37
CA LEU A 5 49.58 45.76 26.31
C LEU A 5 49.36 44.23 26.38
N ASN A 6 50.47 43.54 26.12
CA ASN A 6 51.09 42.40 26.80
C ASN A 6 50.38 41.06 27.04
N VAL A 7 51.04 40.06 26.44
CA VAL A 7 51.22 38.66 26.84
C VAL A 7 52.22 38.56 28.02
N PRO A 8 52.12 37.52 28.87
CA PRO A 8 53.31 36.90 29.46
C PRO A 8 53.56 35.48 28.94
N LYS A 9 54.84 35.20 28.69
CA LYS A 9 55.45 33.88 28.41
C LYS A 9 55.73 33.13 29.72
N ASN A 10 55.61 31.80 29.71
CA ASN A 10 56.59 30.88 30.35
C ASN A 10 56.36 29.44 29.81
N THR A 11 57.17 28.87 28.90
CA THR A 11 58.39 28.02 29.09
C THR A 11 58.20 26.84 30.08
N ALA A 12 58.07 25.60 29.58
CA ALA A 12 59.12 24.53 29.43
C ALA A 12 59.05 23.52 30.62
N GLN A 13 59.20 22.18 30.56
CA GLN A 13 59.62 21.12 29.62
C GLN A 13 59.14 19.78 30.25
N SER A 14 58.47 18.86 29.51
CA SER A 14 58.91 17.50 29.05
C SER A 14 59.23 16.42 30.11
N PRO A 15 59.21 15.11 29.76
CA PRO A 15 58.31 14.31 28.90
C PRO A 15 57.77 13.08 29.68
N VAL A 16 57.11 12.11 29.04
CA VAL A 16 57.31 10.64 29.22
C VAL A 16 56.12 9.83 28.61
N ILE A 17 56.47 9.15 27.50
CA ILE A 17 56.07 7.81 27.03
C ILE A 17 54.65 7.58 26.48
N LEU A 18 54.59 7.43 25.15
CA LEU A 18 53.61 6.62 24.41
C LEU A 18 54.02 5.14 24.42
N PRO A 19 53.04 4.22 24.35
CA PRO A 19 53.09 3.18 23.33
C PRO A 19 51.84 3.20 22.41
N PRO A 20 51.89 2.49 21.27
CA PRO A 20 51.17 2.88 20.05
C PRO A 20 49.83 2.15 19.83
N HIS A 21 48.97 2.85 19.08
CA HIS A 21 47.98 2.41 18.09
C HIS A 21 47.27 1.05 18.21
N GLY A 22 45.93 1.12 18.31
CA GLY A 22 45.00 0.03 17.98
C GLY A 22 43.54 0.48 17.99
N VAL A 23 42.99 0.72 16.81
CA VAL A 23 41.63 1.17 16.42
C VAL A 23 40.64 -0.03 16.43
N PRO A 24 39.30 0.09 16.35
CA PRO A 24 38.32 1.01 16.95
C PRO A 24 37.28 0.28 17.85
N HIS A 25 36.55 1.08 18.63
CA HIS A 25 35.30 0.68 19.28
C HIS A 25 34.22 0.27 18.26
N ASN A 26 33.75 -0.97 18.35
CA ASN A 26 32.53 -1.41 17.68
C ASN A 26 31.35 -1.07 18.61
N PHE A 27 30.59 -0.03 18.28
CA PHE A 27 29.27 0.21 18.89
C PHE A 27 28.34 -0.90 18.40
N GLY A 28 28.07 -1.86 19.29
CA GLY A 28 27.07 -2.89 19.07
C GLY A 28 25.71 -2.27 18.85
N VAL A 29 25.23 -2.31 17.60
CA VAL A 29 23.83 -2.13 17.26
C VAL A 29 23.05 -3.24 17.96
N LYS A 30 22.33 -2.89 19.02
CA LYS A 30 21.33 -3.75 19.65
C LYS A 30 20.17 -3.91 18.66
N THR A 31 20.22 -4.95 17.84
CA THR A 31 19.02 -5.49 17.21
C THR A 31 18.16 -6.11 18.30
N LYS A 32 16.98 -5.54 18.56
CA LYS A 32 15.98 -6.19 19.42
C LYS A 32 15.35 -7.33 18.60
N PRO A 33 15.30 -8.57 19.11
CA PRO A 33 14.47 -9.60 18.51
C PRO A 33 13.02 -9.30 18.86
N VAL A 34 12.18 -9.00 17.86
CA VAL A 34 10.73 -9.05 18.02
C VAL A 34 10.36 -10.53 18.04
N GLY A 35 10.01 -11.02 19.23
CA GLY A 35 9.74 -12.43 19.50
C GLY A 35 8.54 -12.96 18.72
N SER A 36 8.79 -13.94 17.86
CA SER A 36 7.79 -14.87 17.35
C SER A 36 7.68 -16.03 18.33
N HIS A 37 6.83 -15.90 19.36
CA HIS A 37 6.57 -16.96 20.36
C HIS A 37 5.06 -17.12 20.64
N ILE A 38 4.20 -16.97 19.62
CA ILE A 38 2.77 -17.38 19.68
C ILE A 38 2.37 -18.10 18.38
N LEU A 39 3.27 -18.90 17.82
CA LEU A 39 2.98 -19.72 16.64
C LEU A 39 3.35 -21.19 16.90
N GLN A 40 2.82 -21.78 17.97
CA GLN A 40 2.93 -23.23 18.15
C GLN A 40 1.77 -23.90 18.90
N VAL A 41 0.71 -23.19 19.27
CA VAL A 41 -0.39 -23.79 20.07
C VAL A 41 -1.71 -23.91 19.29
N VAL A 42 -1.87 -23.30 18.11
CA VAL A 42 -3.17 -23.35 17.39
C VAL A 42 -3.28 -24.53 16.41
N LEU A 43 -2.17 -25.17 16.01
CA LEU A 43 -2.20 -26.26 15.02
C LEU A 43 -2.52 -27.66 15.58
N LEU A 44 -2.65 -27.83 16.91
CA LEU A 44 -2.92 -29.14 17.52
C LEU A 44 -4.38 -29.33 17.99
N GLY A 45 -5.25 -28.33 17.81
CA GLY A 45 -6.63 -28.34 18.33
C GLY A 45 -7.71 -28.86 17.38
N ILE A 46 -7.36 -29.32 16.17
CA ILE A 46 -8.33 -29.76 15.14
C ILE A 46 -8.32 -31.29 14.95
N TYR A 47 -7.46 -32.02 15.66
CA TYR A 47 -7.49 -33.48 15.68
C TYR A 47 -8.06 -33.94 17.01
N LEU A 48 -9.15 -34.72 16.93
CA LEU A 48 -9.89 -35.42 17.98
C LEU A 48 -11.24 -34.77 18.37
N SER A 49 -12.25 -34.94 17.51
CA SER A 49 -13.53 -35.50 17.95
C SER A 49 -14.34 -36.13 16.79
N SER A 50 -14.59 -37.43 16.93
CA SER A 50 -15.83 -38.18 16.61
C SER A 50 -16.39 -38.29 15.17
N GLY A 51 -16.19 -39.47 14.55
CA GLY A 51 -17.25 -40.44 14.14
C GLY A 51 -18.06 -40.22 12.84
N PRO A 52 -18.35 -41.25 12.02
CA PRO A 52 -19.08 -41.10 10.75
C PRO A 52 -20.58 -41.39 10.90
N GLU A 53 -21.43 -40.40 10.61
CA GLU A 53 -22.85 -40.64 10.30
C GLU A 53 -23.21 -40.08 8.92
N ARG A 54 -23.78 -40.95 8.08
CA ARG A 54 -24.32 -40.62 6.76
C ARG A 54 -25.64 -39.87 6.92
N GLN A 55 -25.72 -38.66 6.39
CA GLN A 55 -26.99 -38.04 6.00
C GLN A 55 -26.88 -37.40 4.63
N GLN A 56 -27.83 -37.77 3.77
CA GLN A 56 -27.93 -37.38 2.37
C GLN A 56 -28.03 -35.86 2.23
N ALA A 57 -27.06 -35.28 1.53
CA ALA A 57 -27.09 -33.88 1.12
C ALA A 57 -28.02 -33.73 -0.10
N THR A 58 -29.18 -33.11 0.11
CA THR A 58 -29.97 -32.52 -0.97
C THR A 58 -29.22 -31.30 -1.52
N ALA A 59 -28.80 -31.36 -2.78
CA ALA A 59 -28.09 -30.30 -3.47
C ALA A 59 -29.00 -29.08 -3.68
N ALA A 60 -28.90 -28.10 -2.77
CA ALA A 60 -29.43 -26.77 -2.99
C ALA A 60 -28.45 -25.97 -3.86
N ARG A 61 -28.99 -25.31 -4.89
CA ARG A 61 -28.25 -24.42 -5.79
C ARG A 61 -27.77 -23.20 -5.00
N ASP A 62 -26.52 -23.21 -4.55
CA ASP A 62 -25.92 -22.10 -3.81
C ASP A 62 -25.24 -21.13 -4.78
N GLY A 63 -25.73 -19.88 -4.82
CA GLY A 63 -25.03 -18.77 -5.45
C GLY A 63 -23.78 -18.47 -4.64
N GLY A 64 -22.67 -19.12 -5.02
CA GLY A 64 -21.43 -19.29 -4.25
C GLY A 64 -21.02 -18.12 -3.35
N ARG A 65 -21.44 -18.17 -2.08
CA ARG A 65 -20.87 -17.33 -1.02
C ARG A 65 -19.60 -18.00 -0.52
N VAL A 66 -18.46 -17.36 -0.73
CA VAL A 66 -17.19 -17.77 -0.10
C VAL A 66 -17.39 -17.74 1.41
N SER A 67 -17.06 -18.84 2.10
CA SER A 67 -17.18 -18.90 3.56
C SER A 67 -16.28 -17.85 4.22
N ALA A 68 -16.72 -17.31 5.37
CA ALA A 68 -15.93 -16.33 6.10
C ALA A 68 -14.53 -16.86 6.49
N ALA A 69 -14.45 -18.16 6.81
CA ALA A 69 -13.19 -18.83 7.13
C ALA A 69 -12.22 -18.85 5.94
N LEU A 70 -12.68 -19.26 4.75
CA LEU A 70 -11.84 -19.31 3.55
C LEU A 70 -11.37 -17.91 3.12
N MET A 71 -12.24 -16.91 3.30
CA MET A 71 -11.89 -15.52 3.06
C MET A 71 -10.78 -15.03 4.01
N GLN A 72 -10.90 -15.34 5.31
CA GLN A 72 -9.91 -14.97 6.30
C GLN A 72 -8.57 -15.66 6.04
N GLU A 73 -8.59 -16.95 5.71
CA GLU A 73 -7.42 -17.74 5.34
C GLU A 73 -6.63 -17.09 4.19
N ARG A 74 -7.31 -16.75 3.09
CA ARG A 74 -6.67 -16.10 1.93
C ARG A 74 -6.01 -14.76 2.28
N LEU A 75 -6.66 -13.97 3.13
CA LEU A 75 -6.10 -12.68 3.56
C LEU A 75 -4.85 -12.88 4.43
N LEU A 76 -4.86 -13.86 5.33
CA LEU A 76 -3.70 -14.17 6.17
C LEU A 76 -2.55 -14.79 5.36
N GLU A 77 -2.85 -15.61 4.35
CA GLU A 77 -1.86 -16.10 3.40
C GLU A 77 -1.23 -14.93 2.63
N ALA A 78 -2.04 -13.97 2.16
CA ALA A 78 -1.53 -12.77 1.51
C ALA A 78 -0.65 -11.92 2.44
N LYS A 79 -0.90 -11.89 3.76
CA LYS A 79 0.00 -11.24 4.73
C LYS A 79 1.41 -11.82 4.70
N ALA A 80 1.50 -13.15 4.56
CA ALA A 80 2.74 -13.88 4.63
C ALA A 80 3.54 -13.85 3.31
N SER A 81 2.85 -13.95 2.16
CA SER A 81 3.51 -14.17 0.87
C SER A 81 2.84 -13.50 -0.33
N GLY A 82 1.84 -12.65 -0.10
CA GLY A 82 1.16 -11.89 -1.15
C GLY A 82 1.77 -10.51 -1.38
N PRO A 83 1.49 -9.90 -2.56
CA PRO A 83 1.87 -8.51 -2.80
C PRO A 83 1.16 -7.59 -1.80
N ARG A 84 1.86 -6.53 -1.41
CA ARG A 84 1.31 -5.52 -0.50
C ARG A 84 0.77 -4.33 -1.28
N LEU A 85 -0.35 -3.78 -0.82
CA LEU A 85 -0.88 -2.52 -1.31
C LEU A 85 -1.04 -1.55 -0.14
N CYS A 86 -0.28 -0.47 -0.16
CA CYS A 86 -0.38 0.61 0.82
C CYS A 86 -1.20 1.77 0.23
N VAL A 87 -2.05 2.36 1.04
CA VAL A 87 -2.63 3.68 0.77
C VAL A 87 -1.89 4.70 1.64
N ASP A 88 -1.14 5.58 0.98
CA ASP A 88 -0.41 6.70 1.60
C ASP A 88 -1.39 7.79 2.01
N LEU A 89 -1.68 7.90 3.32
CA LEU A 89 -2.58 8.92 3.86
C LEU A 89 -1.84 10.19 4.33
N GLY A 90 -0.52 10.28 4.15
CA GLY A 90 0.27 11.47 4.50
C GLY A 90 0.00 12.67 3.59
N VAL A 91 -0.74 12.44 2.50
CA VAL A 91 -1.22 13.47 1.58
C VAL A 91 -2.70 13.81 1.82
N ALA A 92 -3.39 13.16 2.76
CA ALA A 92 -4.83 13.32 2.94
C ALA A 92 -5.24 14.69 3.49
N ASP A 93 -4.34 15.41 4.17
CA ASP A 93 -4.64 16.69 4.82
C ASP A 93 -4.92 17.84 3.82
N CYS A 94 -4.63 17.66 2.53
CA CYS A 94 -4.99 18.64 1.49
C CYS A 94 -6.43 18.50 0.98
N MET A 95 -7.21 17.55 1.49
CA MET A 95 -8.58 17.27 1.03
C MET A 95 -9.65 17.98 1.88
N THR A 96 -10.76 18.33 1.25
CA THR A 96 -11.97 18.76 1.97
C THR A 96 -12.60 17.59 2.73
N GLU A 97 -13.51 17.87 3.67
CA GLU A 97 -14.30 16.82 4.37
C GLU A 97 -15.07 15.91 3.40
N LYS A 98 -15.60 16.49 2.31
CA LYS A 98 -16.34 15.73 1.29
C LYS A 98 -15.41 14.78 0.54
N GLU A 99 -14.23 15.24 0.14
CA GLU A 99 -13.22 14.41 -0.51
C GLU A 99 -12.69 13.33 0.44
N THR A 100 -12.47 13.67 1.71
CA THR A 100 -12.06 12.71 2.74
C THR A 100 -13.13 11.63 2.96
N SER A 101 -14.41 12.00 3.04
CA SER A 101 -15.54 11.07 3.13
C SER A 101 -15.59 10.11 1.92
N ARG A 102 -15.25 10.63 0.74
CA ARG A 102 -15.16 9.81 -0.48
C ARG A 102 -13.96 8.88 -0.43
N LEU A 103 -12.79 9.33 0.03
CA LEU A 103 -11.63 8.46 0.21
C LEU A 103 -11.94 7.31 1.17
N ALA A 104 -12.55 7.61 2.32
CA ALA A 104 -13.01 6.60 3.28
C ALA A 104 -13.96 5.58 2.63
N SER A 105 -14.89 6.05 1.79
CA SER A 105 -15.78 5.18 1.01
C SER A 105 -15.04 4.33 -0.02
N GLN A 106 -14.00 4.87 -0.66
CA GLN A 106 -13.15 4.14 -1.61
C GLN A 106 -12.35 3.05 -0.88
N ILE A 107 -11.81 3.33 0.30
CA ILE A 107 -11.12 2.33 1.15
C ILE A 107 -12.05 1.17 1.49
N ARG A 108 -13.31 1.43 1.86
CA ARG A 108 -14.30 0.35 2.08
C ARG A 108 -14.58 -0.48 0.83
N ARG A 109 -14.71 0.16 -0.33
CA ARG A 109 -14.92 -0.56 -1.61
C ARG A 109 -13.71 -1.43 -1.95
N LEU A 110 -12.51 -0.88 -1.79
CA LEU A 110 -11.24 -1.58 -1.97
C LEU A 110 -11.16 -2.80 -1.04
N TYR A 111 -11.36 -2.62 0.27
CA TYR A 111 -11.34 -3.73 1.23
C TYR A 111 -12.39 -4.80 0.92
N GLY A 112 -13.61 -4.38 0.57
CA GLY A 112 -14.68 -5.29 0.17
C GLY A 112 -14.34 -6.10 -1.07
N ALA A 113 -13.71 -5.48 -2.08
CA ALA A 113 -13.24 -6.17 -3.28
C ALA A 113 -12.10 -7.15 -2.96
N ASN A 114 -11.12 -6.73 -2.14
CA ASN A 114 -10.01 -7.57 -1.72
C ASN A 114 -10.47 -8.84 -0.99
N ARG A 115 -11.46 -8.70 -0.10
CA ARG A 115 -12.09 -9.83 0.59
C ARG A 115 -12.71 -10.86 -0.35
N ARG A 116 -13.13 -10.47 -1.55
CA ARG A 116 -13.74 -11.36 -2.54
C ARG A 116 -12.72 -11.93 -3.53
N ALA A 117 -11.51 -11.38 -3.58
CA ALA A 117 -10.47 -11.83 -4.49
C ALA A 117 -10.06 -13.27 -4.19
N LYS A 118 -9.74 -14.04 -5.24
CA LYS A 118 -9.15 -15.38 -5.06
C LYS A 118 -7.71 -15.28 -4.56
N LYS A 119 -7.00 -14.24 -4.99
CA LYS A 119 -5.63 -13.90 -4.60
C LYS A 119 -5.60 -12.45 -4.09
N PRO A 120 -5.85 -12.22 -2.79
CA PRO A 120 -5.90 -10.87 -2.25
C PRO A 120 -4.49 -10.27 -2.13
N PHE A 121 -4.45 -8.95 -2.03
CA PHE A 121 -3.29 -8.20 -1.56
C PHE A 121 -3.32 -8.14 -0.03
N TRP A 122 -2.16 -8.04 0.61
CA TRP A 122 -2.12 -7.57 1.98
C TRP A 122 -2.22 -6.05 2.00
N LEU A 123 -3.27 -5.53 2.60
CA LEU A 123 -3.55 -4.09 2.59
C LEU A 123 -2.91 -3.41 3.81
N CYS A 124 -2.46 -2.18 3.61
CA CYS A 124 -1.96 -1.32 4.67
C CYS A 124 -2.45 0.12 4.48
N LEU A 125 -2.84 0.80 5.56
CA LEU A 125 -2.95 2.26 5.59
C LEU A 125 -1.76 2.82 6.36
N THR A 126 -0.95 3.66 5.70
CA THR A 126 0.22 4.31 6.30
C THR A 126 -0.05 5.79 6.53
N GLU A 127 0.68 6.40 7.46
CA GLU A 127 0.42 7.77 7.92
C GLU A 127 -1.05 7.96 8.36
N PHE A 128 -1.67 6.89 8.90
CA PHE A 128 -3.04 6.88 9.38
C PHE A 128 -3.13 7.37 10.83
N VAL A 129 -2.89 8.66 11.01
CA VAL A 129 -2.77 9.30 12.34
C VAL A 129 -4.11 9.28 13.09
N VAL A 130 -4.09 8.82 14.35
CA VAL A 130 -5.28 8.78 15.20
C VAL A 130 -5.82 10.20 15.42
N GLY A 131 -7.13 10.36 15.21
CA GLY A 131 -7.82 11.64 15.40
C GLY A 131 -7.76 12.59 14.20
N SER A 132 -6.99 12.28 13.16
CA SER A 132 -7.05 12.95 11.87
C SER A 132 -8.45 12.89 11.26
N LEU A 133 -8.73 13.76 10.27
CA LEU A 133 -10.02 13.77 9.60
C LEU A 133 -10.29 12.44 8.88
N ILE A 134 -9.31 11.92 8.14
CA ILE A 134 -9.44 10.63 7.45
C ILE A 134 -9.64 9.46 8.40
N TYR A 135 -9.00 9.49 9.58
CA TYR A 135 -9.24 8.51 10.65
C TYR A 135 -10.71 8.51 11.06
N LYS A 136 -11.25 9.67 11.44
CA LYS A 136 -12.66 9.81 11.85
C LYS A 136 -13.61 9.37 10.75
N GLU A 137 -13.35 9.77 9.51
CA GLU A 137 -14.17 9.43 8.35
C GLU A 137 -14.14 7.94 8.03
N CYS A 138 -13.01 7.24 8.21
CA CYS A 138 -12.96 5.78 8.03
C CYS A 138 -13.86 5.05 9.03
N PHE A 139 -13.86 5.45 10.31
CA PHE A 139 -14.75 4.85 11.30
C PHE A 139 -16.22 5.23 11.11
N ARG A 140 -16.50 6.45 10.63
CA ARG A 140 -17.86 6.95 10.38
C ARG A 140 -18.50 6.29 9.15
N MET A 141 -17.74 6.12 8.08
CA MET A 141 -18.26 5.66 6.78
C MET A 141 -18.27 4.13 6.63
N ASN A 142 -17.50 3.43 7.47
CA ASN A 142 -17.21 2.01 7.27
C ASN A 142 -17.56 1.21 8.53
N ASP A 143 -18.76 0.65 8.56
CA ASP A 143 -19.20 -0.20 9.67
C ASP A 143 -18.23 -1.36 9.92
N GLY A 144 -17.81 -1.50 11.18
CA GLY A 144 -16.86 -2.54 11.58
C GLY A 144 -15.44 -2.33 11.07
N PHE A 145 -15.03 -1.10 10.73
CA PHE A 145 -13.68 -0.77 10.27
C PHE A 145 -12.57 -1.34 11.17
N SER A 146 -12.77 -1.31 12.50
CA SER A 146 -11.84 -1.89 13.48
C SER A 146 -11.60 -3.39 13.32
N ASN A 147 -12.50 -4.10 12.63
CA ASN A 147 -12.42 -5.54 12.37
C ASN A 147 -11.87 -5.84 10.96
N TYR A 148 -11.41 -4.82 10.24
CA TYR A 148 -10.81 -5.03 8.93
C TYR A 148 -9.47 -5.75 9.10
N LEU A 149 -9.29 -6.85 8.36
CA LEU A 149 -8.07 -7.63 8.41
C LEU A 149 -7.04 -7.05 7.44
N MET A 150 -6.36 -6.01 7.92
CA MET A 150 -5.33 -5.25 7.23
C MET A 150 -4.47 -4.53 8.27
N ASP A 151 -3.29 -4.04 7.88
CA ASP A 151 -2.47 -3.24 8.79
C ASP A 151 -2.89 -1.75 8.70
N THR A 152 -2.81 -1.05 9.83
CA THR A 152 -2.94 0.42 9.91
C THR A 152 -1.84 0.94 10.81
N THR A 153 -1.14 2.00 10.40
CA THR A 153 -0.04 2.58 11.17
C THR A 153 0.07 4.09 10.91
N GLU A 154 0.61 4.82 11.89
CA GLU A 154 0.96 6.24 11.76
C GLU A 154 2.31 6.42 11.05
N GLU A 155 3.11 5.36 10.91
CA GLU A 155 4.42 5.38 10.27
C GLU A 155 4.31 5.53 8.74
N SER A 156 5.35 6.09 8.12
CA SER A 156 5.44 6.16 6.67
C SER A 156 5.78 4.79 6.08
N TYR A 157 5.32 4.49 4.87
CA TYR A 157 5.75 3.29 4.15
C TYR A 157 7.28 3.24 3.93
N LEU A 158 7.96 4.39 3.96
CA LEU A 158 9.42 4.50 3.90
C LEU A 158 10.12 3.91 5.14
N ASP A 159 9.46 3.94 6.30
CA ASP A 159 9.99 3.40 7.55
C ASP A 159 9.73 1.88 7.67
N LEU A 160 8.72 1.40 6.95
CA LEU A 160 8.21 0.03 7.04
C LEU A 160 8.85 -0.94 6.03
N PHE A 161 9.27 -0.42 4.87
CA PHE A 161 9.68 -1.25 3.74
C PHE A 161 11.00 -0.78 3.13
N PRO A 162 11.83 -1.71 2.61
CA PRO A 162 13.00 -1.36 1.83
C PRO A 162 12.63 -0.51 0.60
N LEU A 163 13.41 0.53 0.30
CA LEU A 163 13.16 1.46 -0.81
C LEU A 163 13.02 0.75 -2.16
N ASP A 164 13.85 -0.27 -2.40
CA ASP A 164 13.85 -1.06 -3.63
C ASP A 164 12.64 -2.00 -3.73
N ALA A 165 11.91 -2.26 -2.63
CA ALA A 165 10.67 -3.02 -2.65
C ALA A 165 9.44 -2.15 -2.97
N ILE A 166 9.56 -0.83 -2.88
CA ILE A 166 8.43 0.11 -3.03
C ILE A 166 8.26 0.55 -4.49
N VAL A 167 7.03 0.47 -4.99
CA VAL A 167 6.61 1.03 -6.28
C VAL A 167 5.45 1.98 -6.04
N TYR A 168 5.68 3.29 -6.18
CA TYR A 168 4.63 4.29 -6.07
C TYR A 168 3.84 4.40 -7.38
N LEU A 169 2.55 4.06 -7.34
CA LEU A 169 1.69 4.11 -8.51
C LEU A 169 1.10 5.50 -8.70
N THR A 170 1.37 6.10 -9.86
CA THR A 170 0.90 7.43 -10.22
C THR A 170 0.62 7.51 -11.72
N PRO A 171 -0.49 8.13 -12.16
CA PRO A 171 -0.81 8.24 -13.59
C PRO A 171 0.20 9.09 -14.38
N ASP A 172 0.99 9.92 -13.68
CA ASP A 172 1.98 10.81 -14.28
C ASP A 172 3.35 10.14 -14.51
N SER A 173 3.56 8.89 -14.06
CA SER A 173 4.82 8.17 -14.26
C SER A 173 5.09 7.89 -15.75
N GLU A 174 6.36 7.96 -16.15
CA GLU A 174 6.80 7.53 -17.49
C GLU A 174 6.87 6.01 -17.60
N ASN A 175 7.10 5.30 -16.49
CA ASN A 175 7.22 3.85 -16.48
C ASN A 175 5.85 3.18 -16.49
N VAL A 176 5.70 2.12 -17.26
CA VAL A 176 4.48 1.31 -17.30
C VAL A 176 4.60 0.17 -16.30
N LEU A 177 3.55 -0.09 -15.53
CA LEU A 177 3.47 -1.30 -14.72
C LEU A 177 3.24 -2.50 -15.65
N GLU A 178 4.26 -3.34 -15.82
CA GLU A 178 4.22 -4.49 -16.73
C GLU A 178 3.67 -5.75 -16.08
N ASP A 179 4.05 -6.01 -14.82
CA ASP A 179 3.63 -7.17 -14.03
C ASP A 179 3.51 -6.84 -12.52
N ILE A 180 2.86 -7.73 -11.77
CA ILE A 180 2.73 -7.67 -10.31
C ILE A 180 3.64 -8.73 -9.68
N ASP A 181 4.68 -8.24 -9.00
CA ASP A 181 5.64 -9.02 -8.22
C ASP A 181 5.11 -9.22 -6.79
N PRO A 182 4.92 -10.46 -6.32
CA PRO A 182 4.48 -10.76 -4.96
C PRO A 182 5.36 -10.20 -3.84
N ASN A 183 6.63 -9.87 -4.13
CA ASN A 183 7.57 -9.34 -3.12
C ASN A 183 7.58 -7.81 -3.05
N LYS A 184 6.83 -7.12 -3.91
CA LYS A 184 6.78 -5.65 -3.96
C LYS A 184 5.66 -5.07 -3.10
N VAL A 185 5.85 -3.80 -2.76
CA VAL A 185 4.86 -2.96 -2.10
C VAL A 185 4.41 -1.89 -3.07
N TYR A 186 3.15 -1.98 -3.49
CA TYR A 186 2.53 -0.98 -4.35
C TYR A 186 1.91 0.10 -3.48
N VAL A 187 2.26 1.37 -3.71
CA VAL A 187 1.75 2.51 -2.93
C VAL A 187 0.80 3.34 -3.78
N LEU A 188 -0.38 3.62 -3.26
CA LEU A 188 -1.36 4.53 -3.85
C LEU A 188 -1.43 5.81 -3.00
N GLY A 189 -1.38 6.98 -3.64
CA GLY A 189 -1.70 8.22 -2.95
C GLY A 189 -3.17 8.21 -2.49
N GLY A 190 -3.40 8.34 -1.19
CA GLY A 190 -4.70 8.44 -0.56
C GLY A 190 -5.34 9.80 -0.79
N LEU A 191 -5.66 10.10 -2.05
CA LEU A 191 -6.18 11.38 -2.49
C LEU A 191 -7.46 11.18 -3.30
N VAL A 192 -8.44 12.03 -3.02
CA VAL A 192 -9.60 12.25 -3.87
C VAL A 192 -9.57 13.71 -4.26
N ASP A 193 -9.30 13.94 -5.53
CA ASP A 193 -9.10 15.28 -6.04
C ASP A 193 -10.16 15.58 -7.09
N GLU A 194 -11.04 16.55 -6.82
CA GLU A 194 -11.93 17.11 -7.84
C GLU A 194 -11.16 17.99 -8.85
N SER A 195 -9.97 18.44 -8.51
CA SER A 195 -9.14 19.41 -9.25
C SER A 195 -7.73 18.87 -9.54
N ILE A 196 -7.58 18.04 -10.59
CA ILE A 196 -6.32 17.39 -11.01
C ILE A 196 -5.03 18.15 -10.61
N HIS A 197 -4.44 17.82 -9.47
CA HIS A 197 -3.11 18.26 -9.04
C HIS A 197 -2.08 17.40 -9.77
N LYS A 198 -1.91 17.69 -11.07
CA LYS A 198 -0.97 16.98 -11.94
C LYS A 198 0.40 16.91 -11.26
N LYS A 199 0.98 15.71 -11.21
CA LYS A 199 2.33 15.42 -10.72
C LYS A 199 2.56 15.48 -9.21
N LEU A 200 1.59 15.77 -8.35
CA LEU A 200 1.83 15.83 -6.89
C LEU A 200 2.46 14.53 -6.35
N THR A 201 1.83 13.39 -6.63
CA THR A 201 2.33 12.08 -6.18
C THR A 201 3.60 11.65 -6.89
N LEU A 202 3.78 12.07 -8.15
CA LEU A 202 5.03 11.83 -8.88
C LEU A 202 6.20 12.60 -8.26
N GLN A 203 6.01 13.88 -7.95
CA GLN A 203 7.03 14.72 -7.30
C GLN A 203 7.41 14.15 -5.93
N ARG A 204 6.42 13.81 -5.10
CA ARG A 204 6.65 13.16 -3.80
C ARG A 204 7.50 11.89 -3.94
N ALA A 205 7.15 11.02 -4.88
CA ALA A 205 7.88 9.77 -5.11
C ALA A 205 9.31 10.01 -5.65
N GLN A 206 9.51 11.00 -6.51
CA GLN A 206 10.82 11.37 -7.05
C GLN A 206 11.74 11.97 -5.99
N GLU A 207 11.22 12.86 -5.13
CA GLU A 207 11.97 13.42 -3.99
C GLU A 207 12.44 12.33 -3.02
N GLN A 208 11.67 11.25 -2.91
CA GLN A 208 11.98 10.08 -2.09
C GLN A 208 12.78 9.01 -2.84
N SER A 209 13.17 9.26 -4.10
CA SER A 209 13.93 8.32 -4.95
C SER A 209 13.27 6.95 -5.12
N LEU A 210 11.94 6.90 -5.18
CA LEU A 210 11.17 5.66 -5.32
C LEU A 210 11.05 5.23 -6.78
N GLN A 211 10.89 3.92 -6.98
CA GLN A 211 10.38 3.41 -8.25
C GLN A 211 8.95 3.91 -8.43
N THR A 212 8.62 4.38 -9.63
CA THR A 212 7.25 4.80 -9.97
C THR A 212 6.76 4.02 -11.18
N ALA A 213 5.46 3.79 -11.26
CA ALA A 213 4.83 3.23 -12.45
C ALA A 213 3.38 3.74 -12.60
N ARG A 214 2.87 3.75 -13.83
CA ARG A 214 1.46 3.99 -14.15
C ARG A 214 0.79 2.71 -14.67
N LEU A 215 -0.53 2.65 -14.56
CA LEU A 215 -1.30 1.59 -15.21
C LEU A 215 -1.19 1.70 -16.75
N PRO A 216 -1.27 0.58 -17.48
CA PRO A 216 -1.07 0.58 -18.92
C PRO A 216 -2.32 1.01 -19.71
N ILE A 217 -2.98 2.10 -19.31
CA ILE A 217 -4.20 2.59 -19.98
C ILE A 217 -3.88 3.01 -21.42
N ARG A 218 -2.75 3.69 -21.65
CA ARG A 218 -2.34 4.21 -22.96
C ARG A 218 -2.00 3.10 -23.95
N GLU A 219 -1.53 1.97 -23.44
CA GLU A 219 -1.08 0.82 -24.21
C GLU A 219 -2.25 -0.03 -24.70
N TYR A 220 -3.33 -0.12 -23.91
CA TYR A 220 -4.42 -1.06 -24.16
C TYR A 220 -5.78 -0.40 -24.44
N MET A 221 -5.95 0.91 -24.21
CA MET A 221 -7.23 1.59 -24.38
C MET A 221 -7.14 2.79 -25.33
N VAL A 222 -8.22 3.02 -26.06
CA VAL A 222 -8.39 4.16 -26.98
C VAL A 222 -9.33 5.19 -26.38
N LYS A 223 -9.08 6.46 -26.74
CA LYS A 223 -9.98 7.56 -26.39
C LYS A 223 -11.31 7.39 -27.11
N THR A 224 -12.41 7.43 -26.37
CA THR A 224 -13.76 7.41 -26.92
C THR A 224 -14.31 8.81 -27.04
N THR A 225 -15.10 9.05 -28.09
CA THR A 225 -15.87 10.29 -28.20
C THR A 225 -16.97 10.27 -27.13
N ASN A 226 -16.99 11.27 -26.25
CA ASN A 226 -18.04 11.42 -25.25
C ASN A 226 -18.58 12.85 -25.24
N THR A 227 -19.80 13.01 -24.72
CA THR A 227 -20.55 14.27 -24.71
C THR A 227 -19.86 15.40 -23.94
N LYS A 228 -18.88 15.08 -23.09
CA LYS A 228 -18.16 16.03 -22.24
C LYS A 228 -16.74 16.35 -22.74
N ASN A 229 -16.30 15.71 -23.84
CA ASN A 229 -14.92 15.71 -24.32
C ASN A 229 -13.88 15.52 -23.18
N TYR A 230 -14.19 14.62 -22.25
CA TYR A 230 -13.41 14.40 -21.04
C TYR A 230 -12.67 13.06 -21.11
N HIS A 231 -11.35 13.09 -20.95
CA HIS A 231 -10.48 11.92 -20.95
C HIS A 231 -9.56 11.99 -19.75
N SER A 232 -9.61 10.98 -18.89
CA SER A 232 -8.77 10.93 -17.69
C SER A 232 -8.23 9.54 -17.44
N GLU A 233 -6.90 9.47 -17.31
CA GLU A 233 -6.16 8.27 -16.91
C GLU A 233 -6.05 8.15 -15.39
N THR A 234 -6.40 9.21 -14.66
CA THR A 234 -6.44 9.21 -13.20
C THR A 234 -7.66 8.44 -12.72
N LEU A 235 -7.42 7.34 -11.99
CA LEU A 235 -8.45 6.49 -11.41
C LEU A 235 -8.57 6.72 -9.91
N ALA A 236 -9.75 6.46 -9.34
CA ALA A 236 -9.94 6.43 -7.90
C ALA A 236 -9.16 5.27 -7.25
N VAL A 237 -8.85 5.36 -5.95
CA VAL A 237 -8.08 4.34 -5.22
C VAL A 237 -8.67 2.93 -5.37
N ASN A 238 -10.00 2.81 -5.23
CA ASN A 238 -10.68 1.53 -5.41
C ASN A 238 -10.65 1.03 -6.87
N GLN A 239 -10.66 1.93 -7.86
CA GLN A 239 -10.59 1.56 -9.27
C GLN A 239 -9.20 1.04 -9.62
N VAL A 240 -8.14 1.69 -9.12
CA VAL A 240 -6.77 1.17 -9.27
C VAL A 240 -6.66 -0.22 -8.64
N PHE A 241 -7.23 -0.42 -7.45
CA PHE A 241 -7.29 -1.74 -6.83
C PHE A 241 -8.03 -2.77 -7.70
N ASP A 242 -9.20 -2.43 -8.26
CA ASP A 242 -9.95 -3.33 -9.13
C ASP A 242 -9.12 -3.77 -10.35
N VAL A 243 -8.31 -2.86 -10.93
CA VAL A 243 -7.34 -3.21 -11.99
C VAL A 243 -6.26 -4.16 -11.45
N LEU A 244 -5.57 -3.80 -10.37
CA LEU A 244 -4.46 -4.58 -9.82
C LEU A 244 -4.91 -5.99 -9.40
N SER A 245 -6.02 -6.11 -8.67
CA SER A 245 -6.57 -7.37 -8.22
C SER A 245 -6.98 -8.27 -9.39
N THR A 246 -7.62 -7.69 -10.43
CA THR A 246 -8.02 -8.45 -11.60
C THR A 246 -6.81 -8.90 -12.41
N TYR A 247 -5.80 -8.05 -12.58
CA TYR A 247 -4.56 -8.44 -13.25
C TYR A 247 -3.82 -9.52 -12.48
N TYR A 248 -3.72 -9.42 -11.15
CA TYR A 248 -3.03 -10.42 -10.34
C TYR A 248 -3.68 -11.82 -10.41
N GLU A 249 -5.01 -11.87 -10.61
CA GLU A 249 -5.74 -13.12 -10.82
C GLU A 249 -5.64 -13.63 -12.27
N THR A 250 -5.75 -12.75 -13.27
CA THR A 250 -5.96 -13.14 -14.67
C THR A 250 -4.73 -13.02 -15.57
N ARG A 251 -3.73 -12.25 -15.13
CA ARG A 251 -2.57 -11.79 -15.93
C ARG A 251 -2.95 -11.16 -17.27
N SER A 252 -4.15 -10.56 -17.35
CA SER A 252 -4.67 -9.92 -18.55
C SER A 252 -4.95 -8.44 -18.31
N TRP A 253 -4.10 -7.57 -18.89
CA TRP A 253 -4.31 -6.13 -18.84
C TRP A 253 -5.65 -5.68 -19.43
N PRO A 254 -6.13 -6.24 -20.58
CA PRO A 254 -7.48 -5.93 -21.05
C PRO A 254 -8.58 -6.27 -20.04
N ALA A 255 -8.55 -7.45 -19.43
CA ALA A 255 -9.54 -7.83 -18.41
C ALA A 255 -9.47 -6.90 -17.18
N ALA A 256 -8.25 -6.59 -16.75
CA ALA A 256 -7.99 -5.72 -15.60
C ALA A 256 -8.47 -4.28 -15.83
N LEU A 257 -8.13 -3.69 -16.97
CA LEU A 257 -8.55 -2.33 -17.31
C LEU A 257 -10.06 -2.24 -17.52
N LYS A 258 -10.69 -3.28 -18.08
CA LYS A 258 -12.16 -3.37 -18.16
C LYS A 258 -12.82 -3.37 -16.78
N ALA A 259 -12.18 -3.95 -15.76
CA ALA A 259 -12.71 -4.01 -14.40
C ALA A 259 -12.66 -2.65 -13.68
N GLY A 260 -11.55 -1.91 -13.81
CA GLY A 260 -11.35 -0.66 -13.05
C GLY A 260 -11.64 0.64 -13.80
N VAL A 261 -11.47 0.70 -15.12
CA VAL A 261 -11.66 1.92 -15.92
C VAL A 261 -13.14 2.05 -16.31
N SER A 262 -13.84 2.99 -15.68
CA SER A 262 -15.26 3.24 -15.96
C SER A 262 -15.46 4.00 -17.27
N SER A 263 -16.60 3.80 -17.92
CA SER A 263 -16.95 4.46 -19.19
C SER A 263 -16.91 6.00 -19.12
N GLY A 264 -17.14 6.58 -17.94
CA GLY A 264 -17.05 8.02 -17.69
C GLY A 264 -15.62 8.59 -17.77
N LYS A 265 -14.58 7.75 -17.88
CA LYS A 265 -13.19 8.18 -18.03
C LYS A 265 -12.80 8.52 -19.47
N GLY A 266 -13.66 8.22 -20.45
CA GLY A 266 -13.41 8.49 -21.86
C GLY A 266 -12.43 7.53 -22.52
N TYR A 267 -12.10 6.40 -21.88
CA TYR A 267 -11.26 5.36 -22.46
C TYR A 267 -12.05 4.05 -22.57
N ALA A 268 -11.86 3.33 -23.67
CA ALA A 268 -12.40 1.97 -23.86
C ALA A 268 -11.34 1.07 -24.47
N LEU A 269 -11.45 -0.24 -24.24
CA LEU A 269 -10.65 -1.20 -25.01
C LEU A 269 -11.03 -1.07 -26.49
N PRO A 270 -10.06 -1.21 -27.42
CA PRO A 270 -10.38 -1.38 -28.83
C PRO A 270 -11.38 -2.52 -28.98
N ASP A 271 -12.38 -2.35 -29.85
CA ASP A 271 -13.25 -3.46 -30.21
C ASP A 271 -12.35 -4.61 -30.68
N ALA A 272 -12.50 -5.79 -30.05
CA ALA A 272 -11.85 -6.99 -30.54
C ALA A 272 -12.32 -7.13 -31.99
N VAL A 273 -11.40 -6.93 -32.94
CA VAL A 273 -11.66 -7.12 -34.37
C VAL A 273 -12.29 -8.51 -34.49
N LYS A 274 -13.58 -8.52 -34.82
CA LYS A 274 -14.36 -9.73 -35.05
C LYS A 274 -13.81 -10.50 -36.23
#